data_AF-A0A4Z1E4L6-F1
#
_entry.id   AF-A0A4Z1E4L6-F1
#
_cell.length_a   1.000
_cell.length_b   1.000
_cell.length_c   1.000
_cell.angle_alpha   90.00
_cell.angle_beta   90.00
_cell.angle_gamma   90.00
#
_symmetry.space_group_name_H-M   'P 1'
#
loop_
_entity.id
_entity.type
_entity.pdbx_description
1 polymer ?
#
loop_
_entity_poly.entity_id
_entity_poly.type
_entity_poly.pdbx_seq_one_letter_code
_entity_poly.pdbx_strand_id
1 'polypeptide(L)'
;MTAGRGEDELPDGLVVPDDLSSLFAGDGGAAPAGDDGSGVTESAEPAEPAEPAVIHTTAVVLTSVRQAKVLASLLSLAGIEAAVVPSARGAIAVRYVEQLESETDPGELLSGIPLEAEALGASLSVAARSEVVLLAARVQEIGGEISGQVKARRYRGGQIVEEPPPGLVLAQADAVAERLLIGLVQAPQVDGYISSSDLPSAGGGRSFFGRRRKDGGEPE
;
A
#
# COMPACT_ATOMS: atom_id res chain seq x y z
N MET A 1 37.93 1.53 -52.19
CA MET A 1 37.64 0.12 -51.85
C MET A 1 36.74 0.14 -50.61
N THR A 2 35.41 0.25 -50.73
CA THR A 2 34.40 -0.86 -50.87
C THR A 2 34.69 -2.01 -49.89
N ALA A 3 33.79 -2.53 -49.05
CA ALA A 3 32.32 -2.54 -48.90
C ALA A 3 32.01 -2.78 -47.39
N GLY A 4 30.81 -2.86 -46.83
CA GLY A 4 29.43 -2.90 -47.32
C GLY A 4 28.54 -2.95 -46.06
N ARG A 5 27.53 -2.09 -46.03
CA ARG A 5 26.54 -1.94 -44.96
C ARG A 5 25.51 -3.04 -45.19
N GLY A 6 25.29 -3.92 -44.22
CA GLY A 6 24.25 -4.95 -44.28
C GLY A 6 22.88 -4.27 -44.36
N GLU A 7 22.18 -4.51 -45.46
CA GLU A 7 20.83 -4.03 -45.71
C GLU A 7 19.85 -4.97 -45.00
N ASP A 8 18.97 -4.40 -44.18
CA ASP A 8 17.80 -5.05 -43.61
C ASP A 8 16.88 -5.49 -44.75
N GLU A 9 16.83 -6.80 -44.98
CA GLU A 9 15.97 -7.44 -45.98
C GLU A 9 14.53 -7.42 -45.45
N LEU A 10 13.74 -6.45 -45.91
CA LEU A 10 12.29 -6.42 -45.71
C LEU A 10 11.66 -7.58 -46.50
N PRO A 11 10.73 -8.35 -45.92
CA PRO A 11 10.12 -9.47 -46.62
C PRO A 11 9.29 -8.99 -47.82
N ASP A 12 9.58 -9.57 -48.99
CA ASP A 12 8.85 -9.37 -50.24
C ASP A 12 7.37 -9.76 -50.05
N GLY A 13 6.50 -8.75 -50.09
CA GLY A 13 5.05 -8.92 -49.95
C GLY A 13 4.29 -7.69 -49.46
N LEU A 14 4.97 -6.64 -49.03
CA LEU A 14 4.34 -5.36 -48.71
C LEU A 14 4.05 -4.56 -49.98
N VAL A 15 2.83 -4.69 -50.49
CA VAL A 15 2.29 -3.75 -51.47
C VAL A 15 1.96 -2.46 -50.74
N VAL A 16 2.80 -1.44 -50.91
CA VAL A 16 2.53 -0.07 -50.45
C VAL A 16 1.64 0.60 -51.50
N PRO A 17 0.39 0.98 -51.18
CA PRO A 17 -0.45 1.74 -52.11
C PRO A 17 0.14 3.14 -52.30
N ASP A 18 0.30 3.58 -53.55
CA ASP A 18 0.97 4.83 -53.94
C ASP A 18 0.23 6.13 -53.57
N ASP A 19 -0.92 6.06 -52.89
CA ASP A 19 -1.71 7.25 -52.58
C ASP A 19 -2.32 7.24 -51.17
N LEU A 20 -1.63 7.90 -50.24
CA LEU A 20 -2.07 8.10 -48.85
C LEU A 20 -3.05 9.28 -48.69
N SER A 21 -3.43 9.95 -49.79
CA SER A 21 -4.28 11.15 -49.77
C SER A 21 -5.78 10.84 -49.60
N SER A 22 -6.18 9.57 -49.75
CA SER A 22 -7.58 9.13 -49.79
C SER A 22 -8.15 8.67 -48.44
N LEU A 23 -7.31 8.53 -47.39
CA LEU A 23 -7.73 8.12 -46.04
C LEU A 23 -8.33 9.25 -45.19
N PHE A 24 -8.19 10.52 -45.61
CA PHE A 24 -8.68 11.69 -44.87
C PHE A 24 -9.80 12.46 -45.58
N ALA A 25 -10.33 11.94 -46.69
CA ALA A 25 -11.45 12.55 -47.42
C ALA A 25 -12.69 11.65 -47.35
N GLY A 26 -13.34 11.64 -46.19
CA GLY A 26 -14.72 11.17 -46.06
C GLY A 26 -15.69 12.25 -46.52
N ASP A 27 -16.19 12.13 -47.74
CA ASP A 27 -17.41 12.79 -48.19
C ASP A 27 -18.62 12.08 -47.57
N GLY A 28 -19.55 12.86 -47.04
CA GLY A 28 -20.77 12.42 -46.39
C GLY A 28 -21.85 13.48 -46.57
N GLY A 29 -22.31 13.62 -47.82
CA GLY A 29 -23.38 14.52 -48.23
C GLY A 29 -24.70 14.33 -47.47
N ALA A 30 -25.47 15.43 -47.40
CA ALA A 30 -26.66 15.62 -46.58
C ALA A 30 -27.94 14.93 -47.08
N ALA A 31 -28.69 14.36 -46.10
CA ALA A 31 -30.15 14.24 -45.89
C ALA A 31 -31.08 13.59 -46.96
N PRO A 32 -32.07 12.79 -46.51
CA PRO A 32 -33.33 13.40 -46.06
C PRO A 32 -33.89 12.86 -44.73
N ALA A 33 -34.81 13.64 -44.16
CA ALA A 33 -35.52 13.42 -42.91
C ALA A 33 -36.37 12.12 -42.87
N GLY A 34 -36.31 11.42 -41.75
CA GLY A 34 -37.23 10.35 -41.34
C GLY A 34 -37.36 10.39 -39.81
N ASP A 35 -38.60 10.56 -39.35
CA ASP A 35 -39.06 10.76 -37.97
C ASP A 35 -39.70 9.48 -37.46
N ASP A 36 -39.02 8.75 -36.58
CA ASP A 36 -39.62 7.70 -35.74
C ASP A 36 -38.65 7.26 -34.64
N GLY A 37 -38.52 8.12 -33.62
CA GLY A 37 -37.89 7.77 -32.35
C GLY A 37 -38.80 6.85 -31.53
N SER A 38 -38.44 5.57 -31.45
CA SER A 38 -38.86 4.68 -30.35
C SER A 38 -37.77 3.65 -30.07
N GLY A 39 -36.62 4.16 -29.63
CA GLY A 39 -35.62 3.36 -28.94
C GLY A 39 -36.06 3.18 -27.49
N VAL A 40 -36.44 1.95 -27.16
CA VAL A 40 -36.78 1.47 -25.83
C VAL A 40 -35.80 2.06 -24.81
N THR A 41 -36.32 2.91 -23.91
CA THR A 41 -35.61 3.31 -22.71
C THR A 41 -35.40 2.05 -21.88
N GLU A 42 -34.20 1.49 -21.93
CA GLU A 42 -33.73 0.58 -20.89
C GLU A 42 -33.68 1.42 -19.61
N SER A 43 -34.76 1.32 -18.84
CA SER A 43 -34.85 1.89 -17.51
C SER A 43 -33.73 1.27 -16.70
N ALA A 44 -32.66 2.02 -16.47
CA ALA A 44 -31.66 1.70 -15.48
C ALA A 44 -32.39 1.54 -14.15
N GLU A 45 -32.54 0.29 -13.71
CA GLU A 45 -32.98 -0.01 -12.36
C GLU A 45 -32.05 0.75 -11.41
N PRO A 46 -32.58 1.48 -10.42
CA PRO A 46 -31.74 2.16 -9.45
C PRO A 46 -30.90 1.10 -8.75
N ALA A 47 -29.60 1.10 -9.02
CA ALA A 47 -28.64 0.26 -8.31
C ALA A 47 -28.86 0.48 -6.83
N GLU A 48 -29.24 -0.58 -6.11
CA GLU A 48 -29.26 -0.58 -4.65
C GLU A 48 -27.90 -0.05 -4.17
N PRO A 49 -27.87 0.85 -3.17
CA PRO A 49 -26.61 1.44 -2.73
C PRO A 49 -25.69 0.30 -2.29
N ALA A 50 -24.69 0.01 -3.12
CA ALA A 50 -23.67 -0.97 -2.81
C ALA A 50 -23.05 -0.58 -1.47
N GLU A 51 -22.99 -1.53 -0.54
CA GLU A 51 -22.31 -1.32 0.72
C GLU A 51 -20.88 -0.84 0.45
N PRO A 52 -20.38 0.15 1.20
CA PRO A 52 -19.07 0.72 0.91
C PRO A 52 -18.00 -0.37 1.04
N ALA A 53 -17.30 -0.65 -0.05
CA ALA A 53 -16.26 -1.67 -0.08
C ALA A 53 -15.09 -1.26 0.82
N VAL A 54 -14.73 -2.13 1.77
CA VAL A 54 -13.61 -1.91 2.70
C VAL A 54 -12.42 -2.76 2.29
N ILE A 55 -11.26 -2.13 2.17
CA ILE A 55 -9.99 -2.77 1.90
C ILE A 55 -9.27 -3.01 3.23
N HIS A 56 -9.12 -4.28 3.59
CA HIS A 56 -8.30 -4.68 4.73
C HIS A 56 -6.88 -5.01 4.25
N THR A 57 -5.90 -4.30 4.81
CA THR A 57 -4.48 -4.58 4.57
C THR A 57 -3.78 -4.93 5.87
N THR A 58 -3.12 -6.09 5.90
CA THR A 58 -2.18 -6.43 6.99
C THR A 58 -0.76 -6.09 6.55
N ALA A 59 -0.12 -5.18 7.27
CA ALA A 59 1.27 -4.79 7.08
C ALA A 59 2.15 -5.49 8.13
N VAL A 60 3.17 -6.22 7.67
CA VAL A 60 4.13 -6.94 8.49
C VAL A 60 5.53 -6.44 8.15
N VAL A 61 6.23 -5.87 9.12
CA VAL A 61 7.62 -5.40 8.96
C VAL A 61 8.58 -6.35 9.63
N LEU A 62 9.40 -7.01 8.82
CA LEU A 62 10.48 -7.88 9.25
C LEU A 62 11.69 -7.03 9.65
N THR A 63 12.23 -7.26 10.84
CA THR A 63 13.36 -6.51 11.39
C THR A 63 14.49 -7.44 11.86
N SER A 64 15.70 -6.89 11.98
CA SER A 64 16.84 -7.58 12.61
C SER A 64 16.90 -7.36 14.14
N VAL A 65 15.95 -6.62 14.71
CA VAL A 65 15.91 -6.34 16.16
C VAL A 65 15.56 -7.61 16.90
N ARG A 66 16.46 -8.14 17.73
CA ARG A 66 16.32 -9.49 18.30
C ARG A 66 15.18 -9.67 19.29
N GLN A 67 14.78 -8.61 20.00
CA GLN A 67 13.81 -8.70 21.10
C GLN A 67 12.59 -7.83 20.83
N ALA A 68 11.39 -8.41 20.96
CA ALA A 68 10.11 -7.70 20.79
C ALA A 68 10.02 -6.46 21.69
N LYS A 69 10.43 -6.57 22.96
CA LYS A 69 10.43 -5.44 23.90
C LYS A 69 11.31 -4.27 23.44
N VAL A 70 12.45 -4.55 22.82
CA VAL A 70 13.36 -3.51 22.29
C VAL A 70 12.71 -2.84 21.09
N LEU A 71 12.15 -3.60 20.15
CA LEU A 71 11.46 -3.04 18.98
C LEU A 71 10.24 -2.19 19.39
N ALA A 72 9.41 -2.69 20.32
CA ALA A 72 8.27 -1.95 20.85
C ALA A 72 8.69 -0.63 21.53
N SER A 73 9.81 -0.65 22.26
CA SER A 73 10.35 0.54 22.90
C SER A 73 10.84 1.57 21.87
N LEU A 74 11.52 1.12 20.80
CA LEU A 74 11.94 2.00 19.70
C LEU A 74 10.73 2.65 19.01
N LEU A 75 9.68 1.88 18.74
CA LEU A 75 8.42 2.36 18.16
C LEU A 75 7.76 3.40 19.07
N SER A 76 7.61 3.11 20.36
CA SER A 76 7.05 4.04 21.35
C SER A 76 7.83 5.35 21.44
N LEU A 77 9.17 5.28 21.41
CA LEU A 77 10.04 6.47 21.39
C LEU A 77 9.89 7.29 20.11
N ALA A 78 9.66 6.63 18.98
CA ALA A 78 9.41 7.28 17.70
C ALA A 78 7.96 7.78 17.54
N GLY A 79 7.08 7.54 18.53
CA GLY A 79 5.66 7.89 18.44
C GLY A 79 4.90 7.03 17.42
N ILE A 80 5.37 5.82 17.14
CA ILE A 80 4.79 4.91 16.16
C ILE A 80 4.01 3.84 16.91
N GLU A 81 2.72 3.75 16.59
CA GLU A 81 1.83 2.73 17.11
C GLU A 81 1.86 1.48 16.22
N ALA A 82 2.27 0.35 16.77
CA ALA A 82 2.22 -0.93 16.08
C ALA A 82 2.17 -2.08 17.08
N ALA A 83 1.58 -3.18 16.65
CA ALA A 83 1.69 -4.45 17.34
C ALA A 83 3.10 -5.01 17.14
N VAL A 84 3.72 -5.55 18.18
CA VAL A 84 5.05 -6.17 18.09
C VAL A 84 5.00 -7.59 18.59
N VAL A 85 5.55 -8.51 17.81
CA VAL A 85 5.61 -9.93 18.16
C VAL A 85 7.04 -10.47 18.02
N PRO A 86 7.44 -11.45 18.84
CA PRO A 86 8.71 -12.14 18.67
C PRO A 86 8.67 -13.12 17.49
N SER A 87 9.81 -13.33 16.86
CA SER A 87 10.06 -14.44 15.93
C SER A 87 11.49 -14.99 16.14
N ALA A 88 11.82 -16.11 15.52
CA ALA A 88 13.12 -16.75 15.67
C ALA A 88 14.27 -15.92 15.06
N ARG A 89 13.99 -15.18 13.98
CA ARG A 89 14.97 -14.35 13.26
C ARG A 89 15.02 -12.89 13.70
N GLY A 90 13.99 -12.42 14.41
CA GLY A 90 13.92 -11.05 14.93
C GLY A 90 12.53 -10.71 15.47
N ALA A 91 12.30 -9.47 15.87
CA ALA A 91 10.98 -8.97 16.19
C ALA A 91 10.29 -8.49 14.93
N ILE A 92 8.98 -8.62 14.90
CA ILE A 92 8.12 -8.22 13.79
C ILE A 92 7.19 -7.11 14.29
N ALA A 93 7.06 -6.04 13.51
CA ALA A 93 6.01 -5.05 13.73
C ALA A 93 4.84 -5.32 12.78
N VAL A 94 3.62 -5.18 13.30
CA VAL A 94 2.38 -5.44 12.57
C VAL A 94 1.45 -4.23 12.68
N ARG A 95 0.84 -3.85 11.57
CA ARG A 95 -0.19 -2.82 11.50
C ARG A 95 -1.33 -3.32 10.63
N TYR A 96 -2.55 -3.11 11.08
CA TYR A 96 -3.77 -3.40 10.34
C TYR A 96 -4.30 -2.07 9.84
N VAL A 97 -4.52 -1.98 8.53
CA VAL A 97 -4.99 -0.76 7.87
C VAL A 97 -6.32 -1.10 7.20
N GLU A 98 -7.35 -0.35 7.55
CA GLU A 98 -8.68 -0.45 6.97
C GLU A 98 -8.98 0.85 6.23
N GLN A 99 -9.32 0.75 4.96
CA GLN A 99 -9.62 1.91 4.12
C GLN A 99 -10.91 1.67 3.36
N LEU A 100 -11.74 2.69 3.21
CA LEU A 100 -12.84 2.66 2.26
C LEU A 100 -12.26 2.75 0.86
N GLU A 101 -12.63 1.83 -0.03
CA GLU A 101 -12.13 1.81 -1.41
C GLU A 101 -12.40 3.15 -2.12
N SER A 102 -13.57 3.75 -1.89
CA SER A 102 -13.97 5.05 -2.45
C SER A 102 -13.13 6.23 -1.98
N GLU A 103 -12.47 6.13 -0.82
CA GLU A 103 -11.65 7.18 -0.22
C GLU A 103 -10.15 6.91 -0.38
N THR A 104 -9.78 5.74 -0.90
CA THR A 104 -8.39 5.33 -1.03
C THR A 104 -7.73 6.02 -2.22
N ASP A 105 -6.51 6.52 -2.03
CA ASP A 105 -5.75 7.13 -3.11
C ASP A 105 -5.49 6.10 -4.25
N PRO A 106 -5.70 6.47 -5.53
CA PRO A 106 -5.47 5.56 -6.65
C PRO A 106 -4.04 5.02 -6.72
N GLY A 107 -3.04 5.79 -6.29
CA GLY A 107 -1.65 5.34 -6.21
C GLY A 107 -1.46 4.22 -5.18
N GLU A 108 -2.13 4.30 -4.03
CA GLU A 108 -2.14 3.22 -3.01
C GLU A 108 -2.87 1.96 -3.51
N LEU A 109 -3.93 2.13 -4.32
CA LEU A 109 -4.62 1.00 -4.94
C LEU A 109 -3.69 0.26 -5.91
N LEU A 110 -2.99 1.00 -6.77
CA LEU A 110 -2.05 0.45 -7.75
C LEU A 110 -0.78 -0.13 -7.12
N SER A 111 -0.23 0.52 -6.09
CA SER A 111 0.96 0.03 -5.40
C SER A 111 0.67 -1.25 -4.62
N GLY A 112 -0.55 -1.38 -4.10
CA GLY A 112 -0.94 -2.47 -3.20
C GLY A 112 -0.49 -2.25 -1.76
N ILE A 113 0.14 -1.12 -1.44
CA ILE A 113 0.66 -0.78 -0.11
C ILE A 113 0.05 0.55 0.35
N PRO A 114 -0.70 0.57 1.46
CA PRO A 114 -1.23 1.80 2.03
C PRO A 114 -0.14 2.76 2.51
N LEU A 115 -0.39 4.06 2.45
CA LEU A 115 0.57 5.08 2.90
C LEU A 115 0.95 4.91 4.38
N GLU A 116 -0.01 4.52 5.22
CA GLU A 116 0.24 4.24 6.64
C GLU A 116 1.23 3.08 6.83
N ALA A 117 1.13 2.03 6.00
CA ALA A 117 2.05 0.90 6.02
C ALA A 117 3.45 1.29 5.50
N GLU A 118 3.51 2.13 4.47
CA GLU A 118 4.78 2.68 3.98
C GLU A 118 5.48 3.51 5.05
N ALA A 119 4.73 4.38 5.73
CA ALA A 119 5.23 5.21 6.81
C ALA A 119 5.82 4.36 7.95
N LEU A 120 5.19 3.24 8.30
CA LEU A 120 5.71 2.29 9.28
C LEU A 120 7.09 1.73 8.85
N GLY A 121 7.20 1.20 7.62
CA GLY A 121 8.45 0.62 7.11
C GLY A 121 9.58 1.63 7.03
N ALA A 122 9.29 2.82 6.49
CA ALA A 122 10.24 3.92 6.40
C ALA A 122 10.72 4.35 7.79
N SER A 123 9.80 4.63 8.70
CA SER A 123 10.11 5.15 10.04
C SER A 123 10.88 4.13 10.88
N LEU A 124 10.53 2.84 10.79
CA LEU A 124 11.26 1.77 11.46
C LEU A 124 12.69 1.63 10.96
N SER A 125 12.93 1.74 9.64
CA SER A 125 14.30 1.68 9.10
C SER A 125 15.20 2.81 9.63
N VAL A 126 14.61 3.98 9.93
CA VAL A 126 15.30 5.11 10.56
C VAL A 126 15.53 4.83 12.05
N ALA A 127 14.47 4.47 12.78
CA ALA A 127 14.51 4.26 14.24
C ALA A 127 15.43 3.10 14.64
N ALA A 128 15.38 1.98 13.91
CA ALA A 128 16.22 0.81 14.16
C ALA A 128 17.65 0.96 13.59
N ARG A 129 17.90 2.00 12.78
CA ARG A 129 19.18 2.19 12.06
C ARG A 129 19.60 0.96 11.27
N SER A 130 18.64 0.22 10.73
CA SER A 130 18.84 -1.02 9.99
C SER A 130 17.93 -1.09 8.79
N GLU A 131 18.22 -2.00 7.87
CA GLU A 131 17.24 -2.38 6.87
C GLU A 131 16.05 -3.10 7.50
N VAL A 132 14.88 -2.88 6.94
CA VAL A 132 13.66 -3.62 7.24
C VAL A 132 12.95 -3.98 5.95
N VAL A 133 12.15 -5.03 5.99
CA VAL A 133 11.30 -5.43 4.85
C VAL A 133 9.85 -5.36 5.26
N LEU A 134 9.09 -4.47 4.62
CA LEU A 134 7.64 -4.38 4.73
C LEU A 134 7.00 -5.37 3.77
N LEU A 135 6.09 -6.20 4.28
CA LEU A 135 5.15 -7.01 3.51
C LEU A 135 3.76 -6.43 3.75
N ALA A 136 2.99 -6.19 2.70
CA ALA A 136 1.59 -5.77 2.80
C ALA A 136 0.73 -6.79 2.07
N ALA A 137 -0.28 -7.33 2.76
CA ALA A 137 -1.22 -8.28 2.20
C ALA A 137 -2.63 -7.72 2.25
N ARG A 138 -3.30 -7.70 1.10
CA ARG A 138 -4.73 -7.47 0.96
C ARG A 138 -5.37 -8.81 0.65
N VAL A 139 -6.18 -9.31 1.56
CA VAL A 139 -6.90 -10.57 1.40
C VAL A 139 -8.38 -10.25 1.30
N GLN A 140 -9.04 -10.79 0.29
CA GLN A 140 -10.44 -10.59 -0.01
C GLN A 140 -11.10 -11.94 -0.27
N GLU A 141 -12.35 -12.08 0.17
CA GLU A 141 -13.17 -13.23 -0.16
C GLU A 141 -14.08 -12.84 -1.33
N ILE A 142 -13.88 -13.48 -2.48
CA ILE A 142 -14.68 -13.23 -3.70
C ILE A 142 -15.30 -14.55 -4.10
N GLY A 143 -16.64 -14.65 -4.01
CA GLY A 143 -17.37 -15.86 -4.43
C GLY A 143 -17.04 -17.13 -3.62
N GLY A 144 -16.63 -16.98 -2.35
CA GLY A 144 -16.22 -18.09 -1.49
C GLY A 144 -14.77 -18.55 -1.69
N GLU A 145 -14.02 -17.88 -2.58
CA GLU A 145 -12.58 -18.09 -2.75
C GLU A 145 -11.80 -16.97 -2.07
N ILE A 146 -10.76 -17.34 -1.32
CA ILE A 146 -9.84 -16.38 -0.71
C ILE A 146 -8.81 -16.00 -1.78
N SER A 147 -8.96 -14.79 -2.31
CA SER A 147 -7.97 -14.18 -3.20
C SER A 147 -7.20 -13.11 -2.45
N GLY A 148 -5.95 -12.88 -2.82
CA GLY A 148 -5.18 -11.84 -2.17
C GLY A 148 -3.96 -11.44 -2.96
N GLN A 149 -3.53 -10.21 -2.72
CA GLN A 149 -2.27 -9.70 -3.22
C GLN A 149 -1.32 -9.47 -2.04
N VAL A 150 -0.06 -9.84 -2.25
CA VAL A 150 1.03 -9.53 -1.33
C VAL A 150 2.06 -8.70 -2.08
N LYS A 151 2.52 -7.62 -1.46
CA LYS A 151 3.59 -6.74 -1.95
C LYS A 151 4.70 -6.67 -0.91
N ALA A 152 5.92 -6.43 -1.36
CA ALA A 152 7.07 -6.32 -0.48
C ALA A 152 7.95 -5.13 -0.86
N ARG A 153 8.47 -4.42 0.15
CA ARG A 153 9.41 -3.32 -0.02
C ARG A 153 10.49 -3.36 1.06
N ARG A 154 11.74 -3.16 0.65
CA ARG A 154 12.88 -2.99 1.55
C ARG A 154 13.14 -1.52 1.77
N TYR A 155 13.25 -1.14 3.03
CA TYR A 155 13.55 0.23 3.44
C TYR A 155 14.92 0.31 4.13
N ARG A 156 15.65 1.39 3.86
CA ARG A 156 16.89 1.76 4.56
C ARG A 156 16.92 3.27 4.76
N GLY A 157 17.02 3.72 6.01
CA GLY A 157 17.11 5.15 6.32
C GLY A 157 15.92 5.98 5.82
N GLY A 158 14.73 5.39 5.81
CA GLY A 158 13.48 6.02 5.38
C GLY A 158 13.20 5.96 3.88
N GLN A 159 14.12 5.38 3.09
CA GLN A 159 14.01 5.31 1.63
C GLN A 159 13.76 3.87 1.18
N ILE A 160 12.99 3.71 0.09
CA ILE A 160 12.83 2.43 -0.59
C ILE A 160 14.13 2.13 -1.33
N VAL A 161 14.74 0.99 -1.03
CA VAL A 161 15.99 0.55 -1.68
C VAL A 161 15.78 -0.60 -2.66
N GLU A 162 14.73 -1.40 -2.47
CA GLU A 162 14.43 -2.58 -3.28
C GLU A 162 12.95 -2.98 -3.12
N GLU A 163 12.35 -3.55 -4.17
CA GLU A 163 11.04 -4.21 -4.11
C GLU A 163 11.22 -5.71 -4.38
N PRO A 164 11.61 -6.51 -3.36
CA PRO A 164 11.91 -7.92 -3.56
C PRO A 164 10.64 -8.74 -3.87
N PRO A 165 10.72 -9.88 -4.57
CA PRO A 165 9.59 -10.77 -4.75
C PRO A 165 9.04 -11.27 -3.40
N PRO A 166 7.74 -11.07 -3.09
CA PRO A 166 7.18 -11.41 -1.77
C PRO A 166 7.35 -12.87 -1.38
N GLY A 167 7.19 -13.80 -2.34
CA GLY A 167 7.38 -15.23 -2.10
C GLY A 167 8.81 -15.59 -1.65
N LEU A 168 9.83 -14.87 -2.14
CA LEU A 168 11.22 -15.07 -1.71
C LEU A 168 11.46 -14.52 -0.30
N VAL A 169 10.83 -13.39 0.04
CA VAL A 169 10.88 -12.83 1.40
C VAL A 169 10.24 -13.82 2.38
N LEU A 170 9.04 -14.32 2.06
CA LEU A 170 8.30 -15.26 2.90
C LEU A 170 9.02 -16.60 3.06
N ALA A 171 9.66 -17.13 2.00
CA ALA A 171 10.45 -18.35 2.09
C ALA A 171 11.60 -18.28 3.11
N GLN A 172 12.07 -17.06 3.41
CA GLN A 172 13.11 -16.81 4.41
C GLN A 172 12.56 -16.29 5.75
N ALA A 173 11.27 -15.94 5.81
CA ALA A 173 10.63 -15.47 7.02
C ALA A 173 10.31 -16.64 7.96
N ASP A 174 9.96 -16.30 9.20
CA ASP A 174 9.44 -17.29 10.15
C ASP A 174 7.94 -17.49 9.94
N ALA A 175 7.43 -18.68 10.24
CA ALA A 175 6.02 -19.03 10.02
C ALA A 175 5.02 -18.06 10.69
N VAL A 176 5.41 -17.42 11.80
CA VAL A 176 4.58 -16.41 12.46
C VAL A 176 4.32 -15.20 11.57
N ALA A 177 5.31 -14.77 10.76
CA ALA A 177 5.16 -13.64 9.84
C ALA A 177 4.11 -13.93 8.76
N GLU A 178 4.19 -15.12 8.16
CA GLU A 178 3.23 -15.56 7.13
C GLU A 178 1.82 -15.64 7.73
N ARG A 179 1.66 -16.34 8.86
CA ARG A 179 0.35 -16.52 9.51
C ARG A 179 -0.30 -15.20 9.91
N LEU A 180 0.49 -14.22 10.36
CA LEU A 180 0.00 -12.86 10.63
C LEU A 180 -0.42 -12.17 9.34
N LEU A 181 0.44 -12.22 8.32
CA LEU A 181 0.24 -11.53 7.05
C LEU A 181 -1.05 -11.99 6.34
N ILE A 182 -1.34 -13.30 6.34
CA ILE A 182 -2.56 -13.86 5.72
C ILE A 182 -3.76 -13.90 6.69
N GLY A 183 -3.63 -13.37 7.90
CA GLY A 183 -4.74 -13.28 8.86
C GLY A 183 -5.13 -14.58 9.57
N LEU A 184 -4.33 -15.66 9.45
CA LEU A 184 -4.56 -16.91 10.21
C LEU A 184 -4.40 -16.73 11.72
N VAL A 185 -3.60 -15.74 12.14
CA VAL A 185 -3.48 -15.31 13.54
C VAL A 185 -3.42 -13.79 13.59
N GLN A 186 -3.95 -13.23 14.67
CA GLN A 186 -3.83 -11.81 15.00
C GLN A 186 -2.66 -11.60 15.96
N ALA A 187 -2.03 -10.43 15.92
CA ALA A 187 -0.86 -10.16 16.76
C ALA A 187 -1.10 -10.40 18.27
N PRO A 188 -2.24 -10.03 18.87
CA PRO A 188 -2.53 -10.31 20.28
C PRO A 188 -2.61 -11.80 20.64
N GLN A 189 -2.76 -12.68 19.65
CA GLN A 189 -2.81 -14.14 19.83
C GLN A 189 -1.42 -14.78 19.82
N VAL A 190 -0.36 -14.02 19.51
CA VAL A 190 1.01 -14.52 19.49
C VAL A 190 1.64 -14.37 20.87
N ASP A 191 2.21 -15.46 21.39
CA ASP A 191 2.92 -15.44 22.67
C ASP A 191 4.04 -14.38 22.69
N GLY A 192 4.05 -13.54 23.72
CA GLY A 192 5.02 -12.45 23.85
C GLY A 192 4.70 -11.20 23.03
N TYR A 193 3.46 -11.08 22.53
CA TYR A 193 2.92 -9.84 21.96
C TYR A 193 3.10 -8.63 22.90
N ILE A 194 3.42 -7.48 22.31
CA ILE A 194 3.52 -6.18 22.97
C ILE A 194 2.90 -5.12 22.06
N SER A 195 1.99 -4.31 22.60
CA SER A 195 1.58 -3.06 21.94
C SER A 195 2.61 -1.97 22.21
N SER A 196 3.09 -1.25 21.18
CA SER A 196 4.00 -0.13 21.41
C SER A 196 3.34 1.04 22.16
N SER A 197 2.01 1.18 22.07
CA SER A 197 1.22 2.20 22.77
C SER A 197 1.13 1.97 24.28
N ASP A 198 1.31 0.74 24.75
CA ASP A 198 1.26 0.40 26.19
C ASP A 198 2.57 0.77 26.92
N LEU A 199 3.62 1.10 26.16
CA LEU A 199 4.90 1.51 26.71
C LEU A 199 4.92 3.02 26.97
N PRO A 200 5.55 3.48 28.06
CA PRO A 200 5.67 4.90 28.33
C PRO A 200 6.44 5.59 27.20
N SER A 201 5.73 6.40 26.41
CA SER A 201 6.36 7.20 25.37
C SER A 201 7.19 8.30 26.03
N ALA A 202 8.36 8.61 25.47
CA ALA A 202 9.21 9.70 25.95
C ALA A 202 8.56 11.09 25.81
N GLY A 203 7.35 11.19 25.23
CA GLY A 203 6.58 12.42 25.03
C GLY A 203 5.33 12.57 25.91
N GLY A 204 4.91 11.57 26.67
CA GLY A 204 3.63 11.57 27.40
C GLY A 204 3.60 12.28 28.77
N GLY A 205 4.65 13.01 29.14
CA GLY A 205 4.86 13.50 30.50
C GLY A 205 5.23 14.98 30.59
N ARG A 206 4.41 15.89 30.06
CA ARG A 206 4.48 17.32 30.38
C ARG A 206 3.15 18.04 30.10
N SER A 207 2.12 17.65 30.86
CA SER A 207 0.92 18.49 30.99
C SER A 207 1.30 19.75 31.78
N PHE A 208 1.58 20.83 31.05
CA PHE A 208 1.76 22.20 31.56
C PHE A 208 0.42 22.85 31.89
N PHE A 209 -0.47 22.15 32.59
CA PHE A 209 -1.68 22.75 33.18
C PHE A 209 -1.50 22.87 34.69
N GLY A 210 -0.78 23.91 35.10
CA GLY A 210 -0.61 24.20 36.51
C GLY A 210 0.15 25.49 36.76
N ARG A 211 -0.59 26.60 36.72
CA ARG A 211 -0.62 27.67 37.75
C ARG A 211 -0.56 29.09 37.15
N ARG A 212 -1.73 29.62 36.79
CA ARG A 212 -1.97 31.06 36.71
C ARG A 212 -1.96 31.60 38.16
N ARG A 213 -0.83 32.11 38.65
CA ARG A 213 -0.85 32.98 39.84
C ARG A 213 -1.22 34.38 39.37
N LYS A 214 -2.42 34.75 39.78
CA LYS A 214 -2.91 36.10 40.01
C LYS A 214 -1.85 36.90 40.77
N ASP A 215 -1.35 37.96 40.16
CA ASP A 215 -0.84 39.11 40.89
C ASP A 215 -1.56 40.34 40.36
N GLY A 216 -2.33 40.94 41.26
CA GLY A 216 -2.92 42.25 41.07
C GLY A 216 -2.12 43.28 41.87
N GLY A 217 -2.21 44.54 41.45
CA GLY A 217 -1.76 45.67 42.24
C GLY A 217 -1.07 46.73 41.39
N GLU A 218 -1.87 47.56 40.71
CA GLU A 218 -1.55 48.99 40.62
C GLU A 218 -1.96 49.61 41.97
N PRO A 219 -1.13 50.49 42.54
CA PRO A 219 -1.53 51.90 42.48
C PRO A 219 -0.38 52.90 42.30
N GLU A 220 -0.80 54.04 41.72
CA GLU A 220 -0.19 55.38 41.61
C GLU A 220 1.01 55.61 40.67
#